data_AF-A0A536SUA9-F1
#
_entry.id   AF-A0A536SUA9-F1
#
_cell.length_a   1.000
_cell.length_b   1.000
_cell.length_c   1.000
_cell.angle_alpha   90.00
_cell.angle_beta   90.00
_cell.angle_gamma   90.00
#
_symmetry.space_group_name_H-M   'P 1'
#
loop_
_entity.id
_entity.type
_entity.pdbx_description
1 polymer ?
#
loop_
_entity_poly.entity_id
_entity_poly.type
_entity_poly.pdbx_seq_one_letter_code
_entity_poly.pdbx_strand_id
1 'polypeptide(L)'
;MKRTAFGLLVIALSGYAPAGDQIYEPLAAKVRADLQASIADKPAPRHGFTDSAAAVNWLTEMSQRLETRIPNFQSRVEFLRTIHFEAIRAGLDPQLVLAVIQVESSFRKYAVSRSGARGYMQVMPFWVGLVGRKGDNLFSLRTNLRYGCVILKHYLDVE
;
A
#
# COMPACT_ATOMS: atom_id res chain seq x y z
N MET A 1 9.10 62.10 -15.06
CA MET A 1 8.54 61.29 -13.95
C MET A 1 7.92 60.01 -14.51
N LYS A 2 8.25 58.86 -13.90
CA LYS A 2 7.65 57.51 -14.05
C LYS A 2 8.09 56.71 -15.29
N ARG A 3 8.41 55.42 -15.23
CA ARG A 3 9.04 54.50 -14.26
C ARG A 3 9.23 53.20 -15.07
N THR A 4 10.39 52.58 -14.97
CA THR A 4 10.77 51.31 -15.59
C THR A 4 9.85 50.15 -15.14
N ALA A 5 9.61 49.18 -16.01
CA ALA A 5 9.14 47.85 -15.62
C ALA A 5 9.78 46.79 -16.54
N PHE A 6 10.84 46.17 -16.02
CA PHE A 6 11.52 45.02 -16.61
C PHE A 6 10.74 43.77 -16.17
N GLY A 7 10.03 43.12 -17.10
CA GLY A 7 9.32 41.87 -16.82
C GLY A 7 10.29 40.70 -16.77
N LEU A 8 10.62 40.22 -15.57
CA LEU A 8 11.41 39.01 -15.39
C LEU A 8 10.45 37.80 -15.39
N LEU A 9 10.44 37.04 -16.49
CA LEU A 9 9.74 35.77 -16.61
C LEU A 9 10.55 34.70 -15.86
N VAL A 10 10.14 34.35 -14.65
CA VAL A 10 10.71 33.21 -13.91
C VAL A 10 9.98 31.94 -14.37
N ILE A 11 10.60 31.20 -15.28
CA ILE A 11 10.19 29.83 -15.60
C ILE A 11 10.69 28.95 -14.45
N ALA A 12 9.77 28.50 -13.60
CA ALA A 12 10.05 27.49 -12.58
C ALA A 12 10.36 26.16 -13.30
N LEU A 13 11.64 25.81 -13.36
CA LEU A 13 12.09 24.48 -13.71
C LEU A 13 11.69 23.53 -12.57
N SER A 14 10.59 22.82 -12.74
CA SER A 14 10.21 21.69 -11.89
C SER A 14 11.31 20.64 -11.97
N GLY A 15 12.15 20.59 -10.94
CA GLY A 15 13.21 19.60 -10.81
C GLY A 15 12.62 18.19 -10.84
N TYR A 16 13.15 17.34 -11.72
CA TYR A 16 12.97 15.91 -11.63
C TYR A 16 13.52 15.44 -10.28
N ALA A 17 12.64 15.08 -9.36
CA ALA A 17 13.01 14.24 -8.22
C ALA A 17 13.03 12.79 -8.73
N PRO A 18 14.19 12.15 -8.97
CA PRO A 18 14.25 10.70 -9.11
C PRO A 18 13.54 10.06 -7.92
N ALA A 19 12.52 9.23 -8.21
CA ALA A 19 11.84 8.41 -7.21
C ALA A 19 12.91 7.64 -6.42
N GLY A 20 12.90 7.80 -5.09
CA GLY A 20 14.00 7.42 -4.22
C GLY A 20 14.46 5.97 -4.41
N ASP A 21 15.75 5.79 -4.62
CA ASP A 21 16.39 4.52 -4.35
C ASP A 21 16.21 4.25 -2.85
N GLN A 22 15.37 3.28 -2.50
CA GLN A 22 15.28 2.79 -1.12
C GLN A 22 16.61 2.13 -0.76
N ILE A 23 17.53 2.90 -0.17
CA ILE A 23 18.76 2.37 0.40
C ILE A 23 18.38 1.54 1.63
N TYR A 24 18.70 0.25 1.57
CA TYR A 24 18.39 -0.72 2.62
C TYR A 24 19.30 -0.53 3.82
N GLU A 25 18.74 -0.11 4.96
CA GLU A 25 19.40 -0.20 6.25
C GLU A 25 19.26 -1.63 6.80
N PRO A 26 20.34 -2.28 7.30
CA PRO A 26 20.24 -3.62 7.85
C PRO A 26 19.24 -3.70 9.01
N LEU A 27 18.11 -4.38 8.79
CA LEU A 27 17.15 -4.65 9.87
C LEU A 27 17.80 -5.45 11.00
N ALA A 28 17.71 -4.91 12.23
CA ALA A 28 18.13 -5.63 13.42
C ALA A 28 17.43 -7.00 13.48
N ALA A 29 18.14 -8.03 13.94
CA ALA A 29 17.66 -9.42 13.91
C ALA A 29 16.29 -9.59 14.60
N LYS A 30 16.05 -8.82 15.68
CA LYS A 30 14.76 -8.80 16.37
C LYS A 30 13.63 -8.24 15.49
N VAL A 31 13.85 -7.10 14.85
CA VAL A 31 12.85 -6.47 13.98
C VAL A 31 12.50 -7.40 12.82
N ARG A 32 13.51 -8.04 12.21
CA ARG A 32 13.27 -9.05 11.16
C ARG A 32 12.42 -10.21 11.66
N ALA A 33 12.69 -10.73 12.86
CA ALA A 33 11.90 -11.82 13.45
C ALA A 33 10.44 -11.41 13.72
N ASP A 34 10.23 -10.20 14.26
CA ASP A 34 8.90 -9.64 14.55
C ASP A 34 8.08 -9.45 13.26
N LEU A 35 8.72 -8.93 12.19
CA LEU A 35 8.10 -8.79 10.87
C LEU A 35 7.77 -10.14 10.24
N GLN A 36 8.69 -11.10 10.32
CA GLN A 36 8.46 -12.44 9.80
C GLN A 36 7.30 -13.13 10.53
N ALA A 37 7.20 -12.98 11.85
CA ALA A 37 6.05 -13.48 12.62
C ALA A 37 4.74 -12.80 12.16
N SER A 38 4.77 -11.48 11.96
CA SER A 38 3.62 -10.69 11.50
C SER A 38 3.18 -11.04 10.07
N ILE A 39 4.07 -11.47 9.18
CA ILE A 39 3.72 -11.95 7.84
C ILE A 39 3.26 -13.41 7.87
N ALA A 40 3.90 -14.23 8.69
CA ALA A 40 3.61 -15.66 8.79
C ALA A 40 2.26 -15.94 9.47
N ASP A 41 1.83 -15.08 10.38
CA ASP A 41 0.64 -15.31 11.18
C ASP A 41 -0.63 -15.54 10.31
N LYS A 42 -1.33 -16.63 10.61
CA LYS A 42 -2.45 -17.13 9.80
C LYS A 42 -3.70 -16.35 10.19
N PRO A 43 -4.57 -15.99 9.22
CA PRO A 43 -5.77 -15.23 9.53
C PRO A 43 -6.64 -16.00 10.53
N ALA A 44 -7.13 -15.30 11.57
CA ALA A 44 -8.23 -15.81 12.38
C ALA A 44 -9.49 -15.99 11.50
N PRO A 45 -10.39 -16.94 11.81
CA PRO A 45 -11.45 -17.36 10.88
C PRO A 45 -12.56 -16.33 10.60
N ARG A 46 -12.55 -15.12 11.20
CA ARG A 46 -13.68 -14.19 11.11
C ARG A 46 -13.28 -12.73 10.93
N HIS A 47 -14.17 -12.05 10.21
CA HIS A 47 -14.12 -10.73 9.62
C HIS A 47 -13.51 -9.64 10.52
N GLY A 48 -12.61 -8.83 9.96
CA GLY A 48 -12.02 -7.68 10.67
C GLY A 48 -13.02 -6.55 10.98
N PHE A 49 -14.31 -6.74 10.66
CA PHE A 49 -15.38 -5.81 10.98
C PHE A 49 -16.02 -6.18 12.32
N THR A 50 -15.92 -5.29 13.30
CA THR A 50 -16.53 -5.45 14.62
C THR A 50 -18.04 -5.13 14.60
N ASP A 51 -18.46 -4.22 13.71
CA ASP A 51 -19.86 -3.85 13.47
C ASP A 51 -20.26 -4.17 12.03
N SER A 52 -21.29 -5.01 11.87
CA SER A 52 -21.78 -5.44 10.57
C SER A 52 -22.46 -4.32 9.78
N ALA A 53 -23.06 -3.32 10.44
CA ALA A 53 -23.72 -2.21 9.76
C ALA A 53 -22.69 -1.23 9.17
N ALA A 54 -21.72 -0.79 9.98
CA ALA A 54 -20.60 0.03 9.51
C ALA A 54 -19.82 -0.66 8.37
N ALA A 55 -19.63 -1.98 8.46
CA ALA A 55 -18.99 -2.77 7.41
C ALA A 55 -19.71 -2.68 6.07
N VAL A 56 -21.04 -2.87 6.09
CA VAL A 56 -21.87 -2.82 4.89
C VAL A 56 -21.86 -1.42 4.29
N ASN A 57 -21.98 -0.38 5.12
CA ASN A 57 -21.94 1.01 4.65
C ASN A 57 -20.60 1.33 3.99
N TRP A 58 -19.48 1.01 4.65
CA TRP A 58 -18.15 1.24 4.10
C TRP A 58 -17.90 0.46 2.81
N LEU A 59 -18.26 -0.83 2.78
CA LEU A 59 -18.12 -1.66 1.57
C LEU A 59 -18.95 -1.11 0.40
N THR A 60 -20.16 -0.63 0.68
CA THR A 60 -21.05 -0.06 -0.34
C THR A 60 -20.45 1.22 -0.91
N GLU A 61 -20.06 2.15 -0.05
CA GLU A 61 -19.47 3.44 -0.44
C GLU A 61 -18.16 3.25 -1.23
N MET A 62 -17.23 2.44 -0.71
CA MET A 62 -15.93 2.22 -1.36
C MET A 62 -16.08 1.41 -2.65
N SER A 63 -17.03 0.47 -2.72
CA SER A 63 -17.31 -0.28 -3.95
C SER A 63 -17.77 0.64 -5.07
N GLN A 64 -18.62 1.62 -4.77
CA GLN A 64 -19.05 2.60 -5.75
C GLN A 64 -17.87 3.44 -6.26
N ARG A 65 -17.01 3.92 -5.36
CA ARG A 65 -15.83 4.74 -5.74
C ARG A 65 -14.82 3.99 -6.62
N LEU A 66 -14.69 2.68 -6.43
CA LEU A 66 -13.72 1.86 -7.16
C LEU A 66 -14.29 1.23 -8.43
N GLU A 67 -15.54 1.51 -8.81
CA GLU A 67 -16.20 0.88 -9.96
C GLU A 67 -15.41 1.06 -11.28
N THR A 68 -14.88 2.26 -11.53
CA THR A 68 -14.08 2.54 -12.74
C THR A 68 -12.70 1.88 -12.73
N ARG A 69 -12.14 1.63 -11.54
CA ARG A 69 -10.79 1.06 -11.35
C ARG A 69 -10.82 -0.47 -11.32
N ILE A 70 -11.88 -1.05 -10.75
CA ILE A 70 -12.09 -2.50 -10.63
C ILE A 70 -13.53 -2.81 -11.07
N PRO A 71 -13.82 -2.94 -12.37
CA PRO A 71 -15.21 -3.06 -12.87
C PRO A 71 -15.96 -4.28 -12.36
N ASN A 72 -15.27 -5.42 -12.21
CA ASN A 72 -15.89 -6.64 -11.70
C ASN A 72 -16.28 -6.47 -10.22
N PHE A 73 -17.58 -6.55 -9.94
CA PHE A 73 -18.14 -6.35 -8.59
C PHE A 73 -17.60 -7.35 -7.57
N GLN A 74 -17.53 -8.65 -7.91
CA GLN A 74 -17.03 -9.67 -6.98
C GLN A 74 -15.57 -9.43 -6.61
N SER A 75 -14.70 -9.18 -7.60
CA SER A 75 -13.29 -8.84 -7.37
C SER A 75 -13.14 -7.57 -6.54
N ARG A 76 -13.98 -6.56 -6.77
CA ARG A 76 -13.96 -5.29 -6.02
C ARG A 76 -14.35 -5.47 -4.55
N VAL A 77 -15.38 -6.26 -4.28
CA VAL A 77 -15.80 -6.58 -2.90
C VAL A 77 -14.74 -7.44 -2.20
N GLU A 78 -14.16 -8.43 -2.87
CA GLU A 78 -13.07 -9.25 -2.33
C GLU A 78 -11.83 -8.39 -2.02
N PHE A 79 -11.48 -7.48 -2.92
CA PHE A 79 -10.40 -6.51 -2.75
C PHE A 79 -10.60 -5.66 -1.49
N LEU A 80 -11.77 -5.04 -1.34
CA LEU A 80 -12.09 -4.18 -0.19
C LEU A 80 -12.11 -4.95 1.12
N ARG A 81 -12.69 -6.16 1.14
CA ARG A 81 -12.67 -7.02 2.33
C ARG A 81 -11.25 -7.42 2.73
N THR A 82 -10.38 -7.68 1.75
CA THR A 82 -8.99 -8.06 2.01
C THR A 82 -8.18 -6.88 2.52
N ILE A 83 -8.38 -5.68 1.96
CA ILE A 83 -7.78 -4.44 2.49
C ILE A 83 -8.19 -4.26 3.94
N HIS A 84 -9.49 -4.28 4.22
CA HIS A 84 -9.98 -4.05 5.57
C HIS A 84 -9.38 -5.05 6.55
N PHE A 85 -9.33 -6.33 6.16
CA PHE A 85 -8.76 -7.37 7.00
C PHE A 85 -7.27 -7.16 7.28
N GLU A 86 -6.43 -7.01 6.24
CA GLU A 86 -4.97 -6.90 6.43
C GLU A 86 -4.57 -5.55 7.05
N ALA A 87 -5.32 -4.48 6.81
CA ALA A 87 -5.11 -3.18 7.46
C ALA A 87 -5.38 -3.25 8.97
N ILE A 88 -6.57 -3.70 9.39
CA ILE A 88 -6.92 -3.83 10.81
C ILE A 88 -5.96 -4.79 11.53
N ARG A 89 -5.59 -5.90 10.87
CA ARG A 89 -4.62 -6.85 11.40
C ARG A 89 -3.25 -6.22 11.65
N ALA A 90 -2.81 -5.29 10.80
CA ALA A 90 -1.56 -4.56 10.99
C ALA A 90 -1.72 -3.33 11.91
N GLY A 91 -2.91 -3.05 12.44
CA GLY A 91 -3.18 -1.85 13.23
C GLY A 91 -3.18 -0.57 12.39
N LEU A 92 -3.58 -0.65 11.12
CA LEU A 92 -3.69 0.46 10.18
C LEU A 92 -5.15 0.79 9.88
N ASP A 93 -5.41 2.07 9.57
CA ASP A 93 -6.69 2.50 9.02
C ASP A 93 -6.86 1.96 7.57
N PRO A 94 -7.95 1.23 7.24
CA PRO A 94 -8.25 0.81 5.88
C PRO A 94 -8.26 1.95 4.85
N GLN A 95 -8.68 3.16 5.24
CA GLN A 95 -8.67 4.33 4.35
C GLN A 95 -7.25 4.80 4.02
N LEU A 96 -6.34 4.76 4.99
CA LEU A 96 -4.92 5.03 4.74
C LEU A 96 -4.36 4.04 3.72
N VAL A 97 -4.65 2.76 3.87
CA VAL A 97 -4.18 1.72 2.94
C VAL A 97 -4.76 1.92 1.54
N LEU A 98 -6.04 2.29 1.40
CA LEU A 98 -6.64 2.65 0.11
C LEU A 98 -5.92 3.85 -0.53
N ALA A 99 -5.60 4.89 0.26
CA ALA A 99 -4.89 6.07 -0.22
C ALA A 99 -3.47 5.73 -0.71
N VAL A 100 -2.74 4.89 0.02
CA VAL A 100 -1.42 4.40 -0.39
C VAL A 100 -1.53 3.64 -1.71
N ILE A 101 -2.46 2.68 -1.83
CA ILE A 101 -2.65 1.90 -3.07
C ILE A 101 -3.00 2.79 -4.27
N GLN A 102 -3.78 3.84 -4.04
CA GLN A 102 -4.12 4.80 -5.07
C GLN A 102 -2.88 5.48 -5.65
N VAL A 103 -1.96 5.93 -4.79
CA VAL A 103 -0.71 6.58 -5.21
C VAL A 103 0.26 5.58 -5.83
N GLU A 104 0.42 4.42 -5.21
CA GLU A 104 1.43 3.42 -5.59
C GLU A 104 1.11 2.71 -6.92
N SER A 105 -0.15 2.30 -7.11
CA SER A 105 -0.53 1.49 -8.27
C SER A 105 -1.77 1.98 -9.00
N SER A 106 -2.48 2.96 -8.46
CA SER A 106 -3.83 3.30 -8.92
C SER A 106 -4.71 2.05 -9.06
N PHE A 107 -4.64 1.16 -8.07
CA PHE A 107 -5.40 -0.09 -7.97
C PHE A 107 -5.09 -1.14 -9.07
N ARG A 108 -3.88 -1.13 -9.64
CA ARG A 108 -3.46 -2.12 -10.65
C ARG A 108 -2.78 -3.33 -10.00
N LYS A 109 -3.42 -4.50 -10.10
CA LYS A 109 -2.92 -5.79 -9.56
C LYS A 109 -1.52 -6.16 -10.04
N TYR A 110 -1.22 -5.90 -11.32
CA TYR A 110 0.03 -6.30 -11.97
C TYR A 110 0.97 -5.10 -12.21
N ALA A 111 0.84 -4.03 -11.43
CA ALA A 111 1.77 -2.90 -11.53
C ALA A 111 3.20 -3.35 -11.18
N VAL A 112 4.16 -2.92 -12.01
CA VAL A 112 5.59 -3.08 -11.77
C VAL A 112 6.28 -1.74 -11.98
N SER A 113 7.00 -1.25 -10.97
CA SER A 113 7.78 -0.01 -11.10
C SER A 113 9.10 -0.24 -11.85
N ARG A 114 9.77 0.85 -12.24
CA ARG A 114 11.13 0.80 -12.82
C ARG A 114 12.14 0.11 -11.90
N SER A 115 12.01 0.30 -10.59
CA SER A 115 12.88 -0.31 -9.58
C SER A 115 12.46 -1.75 -9.22
N GLY A 116 11.37 -2.25 -9.80
CA GLY A 116 10.92 -3.64 -9.65
C GLY A 116 9.91 -3.87 -8.52
N ALA A 117 9.36 -2.81 -7.92
CA ALA A 117 8.27 -2.88 -6.95
C ALA A 117 7.02 -3.49 -7.59
N ARG A 118 6.23 -4.28 -6.84
CA ARG A 118 5.16 -5.12 -7.42
C ARG A 118 3.80 -4.96 -6.75
N GLY A 119 2.75 -5.02 -7.55
CA GLY A 119 1.36 -5.16 -7.12
C GLY A 119 0.74 -3.89 -6.55
N TYR A 120 -0.35 -4.05 -5.80
CA TYR A 120 -1.19 -2.94 -5.33
C TYR A 120 -0.45 -1.92 -4.46
N MET A 121 0.33 -2.40 -3.50
CA MET A 121 1.11 -1.56 -2.56
C MET A 121 2.58 -1.42 -2.96
N GLN A 122 2.93 -1.77 -4.21
CA GLN A 122 4.30 -1.67 -4.74
C GLN A 122 5.37 -2.23 -3.77
N VAL A 123 5.16 -3.47 -3.33
CA VAL A 123 6.10 -4.14 -2.42
C VAL A 123 7.36 -4.54 -3.19
N MET A 124 8.52 -4.22 -2.64
CA MET A 124 9.81 -4.59 -3.22
C MET A 124 10.11 -6.09 -3.04
N PRO A 125 10.59 -6.81 -4.08
CA PRO A 125 10.82 -8.26 -4.00
C PRO A 125 11.78 -8.73 -2.91
N PHE A 126 12.74 -7.90 -2.49
CA PHE A 126 13.70 -8.28 -1.45
C PHE A 126 13.01 -8.58 -0.10
N TRP A 127 11.87 -7.96 0.19
CA TRP A 127 11.09 -8.24 1.41
C TRP A 127 10.67 -9.70 1.50
N VAL A 128 10.38 -10.35 0.37
CA VAL A 128 10.05 -11.78 0.34
C VAL A 128 11.24 -12.62 0.79
N GLY A 129 12.45 -12.26 0.39
CA GLY A 129 13.67 -12.95 0.83
C GLY A 129 14.01 -12.68 2.30
N LEU A 130 13.62 -11.51 2.83
CA LEU A 130 14.03 -11.06 4.15
C LEU A 130 13.12 -11.50 5.29
N VAL A 131 11.81 -11.42 5.08
CA VAL A 131 10.78 -11.65 6.13
C VAL A 131 9.67 -12.60 5.63
N GLY A 132 9.81 -13.09 4.40
CA GLY A 132 8.79 -13.83 3.70
C GLY A 132 8.95 -15.34 3.70
N ARG A 133 8.09 -16.01 2.94
CA ARG A 133 8.20 -17.44 2.65
C ARG A 133 8.68 -17.64 1.21
N LYS A 134 9.44 -18.72 1.00
CA LYS A 134 9.82 -19.14 -0.34
C LYS A 134 8.56 -19.42 -1.16
N GLY A 135 8.45 -18.76 -2.32
CA GLY A 135 7.31 -18.91 -3.23
C GLY A 135 6.17 -17.91 -3.02
N ASP A 136 6.27 -16.98 -2.06
CA ASP A 136 5.28 -15.91 -1.93
C ASP A 136 5.24 -15.06 -3.22
N ASN A 137 4.03 -14.87 -3.76
CA ASN A 137 3.80 -14.13 -4.99
C ASN A 137 3.24 -12.74 -4.68
N LEU A 138 4.02 -11.69 -4.92
CA LEU A 138 3.61 -10.29 -4.70
C LEU A 138 2.51 -9.78 -5.65
N PHE A 139 2.08 -10.55 -6.65
CA PHE A 139 0.88 -10.26 -7.45
C PHE A 139 -0.39 -10.91 -6.90
N SER A 140 -0.28 -11.77 -5.88
CA SER A 140 -1.44 -12.28 -5.14
C SER A 140 -2.01 -11.16 -4.30
N LEU A 141 -3.33 -10.92 -4.38
CA LEU A 141 -4.04 -9.87 -3.66
C LEU A 141 -3.69 -9.89 -2.16
N ARG A 142 -3.91 -11.04 -1.52
CA ARG A 142 -3.74 -11.20 -0.08
C ARG A 142 -2.28 -11.08 0.34
N THR A 143 -1.37 -11.69 -0.41
CA THR A 143 0.07 -11.62 -0.13
C THR A 143 0.56 -10.18 -0.25
N ASN A 144 0.20 -9.47 -1.31
CA ASN A 144 0.63 -8.09 -1.52
C ASN A 144 0.16 -7.16 -0.40
N LEU A 145 -1.13 -7.21 -0.06
CA LEU A 145 -1.70 -6.37 1.00
C LEU A 145 -1.12 -6.69 2.37
N ARG A 146 -0.89 -7.97 2.66
CA ARG A 146 -0.26 -8.40 3.91
C ARG A 146 1.15 -7.81 4.08
N TYR A 147 2.00 -7.99 3.06
CA TYR A 147 3.36 -7.44 3.12
C TYR A 147 3.32 -5.92 3.22
N GLY A 148 2.54 -5.27 2.34
CA GLY A 148 2.44 -3.81 2.31
C GLY A 148 1.96 -3.23 3.65
N CYS A 149 0.94 -3.82 4.28
CA CYS A 149 0.44 -3.36 5.57
C CYS A 149 1.46 -3.57 6.71
N VAL A 150 2.10 -4.74 6.78
CA VAL A 150 3.11 -5.01 7.83
C VAL A 150 4.33 -4.09 7.69
N ILE A 151 4.81 -3.89 6.46
CA ILE A 151 5.97 -3.02 6.18
C ILE A 151 5.61 -1.55 6.45
N LEU A 152 4.44 -1.09 6.01
CA LEU A 152 3.98 0.27 6.26
C LEU A 152 3.86 0.55 7.77
N LYS A 153 3.23 -0.36 8.51
CA LYS A 153 3.12 -0.24 9.97
C LYS A 153 4.48 -0.12 10.63
N HIS A 154 5.44 -0.94 10.19
CA HIS A 154 6.80 -0.90 10.71
C HIS A 154 7.45 0.47 10.53
N TYR A 155 7.35 1.07 9.34
CA TYR A 155 7.90 2.40 9.11
C TYR A 155 7.22 3.48 9.96
N LEU A 156 5.89 3.40 10.12
CA LEU A 156 5.14 4.32 10.98
C LEU A 156 5.49 4.18 12.47
N ASP A 157 5.99 3.03 12.92
CA ASP A 157 6.41 2.80 14.32
C ASP A 157 7.84 3.25 14.61
N VAL A 158 8.65 3.43 13.56
CA VAL A 158 10.06 3.82 13.66
C VAL A 158 10.21 5.35 13.63
N GLU A 159 9.25 6.07 13.06
CA GLU A 159 9.15 7.54 13.09
C GLU A 159 8.58 8.06 14.43
#